data_AF-A0A967N770-F1
#
_entry.id   AF-A0A967N770-F1
#
_cell.length_a   1.000
_cell.length_b   1.000
_cell.length_c   1.000
_cell.angle_alpha   90.00
_cell.angle_beta   90.00
_cell.angle_gamma   90.00
#
_symmetry.space_group_name_H-M   'P 1'
#
loop_
_entity.id
_entity.type
_entity.pdbx_description
1 polymer ?
#
loop_
_entity_poly.entity_id
_entity_poly.type
_entity_poly.pdbx_seq_one_letter_code
_entity_poly.pdbx_strand_id
1 'polypeptide(L)' 'METQLAYCSACDRQVRVVAEAEAGAWPETGSPDPHHLICLEYGRGCTGSFCPVFQLPVEQMRRNYETLTGRSEDREEA' A
#
# COMPACT_ATOMS: atom_id res chain seq x y z
N MET A 1 -13.63 0.79 -3.17
CA MET A 1 -12.45 0.36 -2.39
C MET A 1 -12.70 0.70 -0.94
N GLU A 2 -12.56 -0.27 -0.06
CA GLU A 2 -12.62 -0.02 1.38
C GLU A 2 -11.24 0.42 1.86
N THR A 3 -11.18 1.55 2.57
CA THR A 3 -9.94 2.04 3.18
C THR A 3 -9.92 1.68 4.64
N GLN A 4 -8.82 1.12 5.11
CA GLN A 4 -8.56 0.84 6.52
C GLN A 4 -7.36 1.62 7.03
N LEU A 5 -7.20 1.65 8.35
CA LEU A 5 -6.05 2.25 9.03
C LEU A 5 -5.11 1.15 9.49
N ALA A 6 -3.82 1.28 9.16
CA ALA A 6 -2.76 0.43 9.66
C ALA A 6 -1.70 1.28 10.36
N TYR A 7 -1.11 0.79 11.44
CA TYR A 7 -0.02 1.51 12.11
C TYR A 7 1.30 1.26 11.38
N CYS A 8 1.94 2.34 10.92
CA CYS A 8 3.25 2.31 10.30
C CYS A 8 4.33 2.65 11.33
N SER A 9 5.16 1.67 11.66
CA SER A 9 6.29 1.85 12.59
C SER A 9 7.40 2.75 12.03
N ALA A 10 7.56 2.85 10.70
CA ALA A 10 8.56 3.74 10.10
C ALA A 10 8.16 5.22 10.18
N CYS A 11 6.86 5.52 10.10
CA CYS A 11 6.33 6.88 10.19
C CYS A 11 5.75 7.21 11.58
N ASP A 12 5.79 6.25 12.51
CA ASP A 12 5.19 6.28 13.85
C ASP A 12 3.76 6.85 13.89
N ARG A 13 2.92 6.41 12.94
CA ARG A 13 1.54 6.92 12.79
C ARG A 13 0.62 5.92 12.11
N GLN A 14 -0.69 6.15 12.22
CA GLN A 14 -1.67 5.43 11.39
C GLN A 14 -1.61 5.94 9.94
N VAL A 15 -1.58 5.01 8.99
CA VAL A 15 -1.62 5.27 7.55
C VAL A 15 -2.84 4.60 6.93
N ARG A 16 -3.35 5.18 5.86
CA ARG A 16 -4.50 4.64 5.14
C ARG A 16 -4.05 3.58 4.16
N VAL A 17 -4.78 2.48 4.13
CA VAL A 17 -4.45 1.28 3.36
C VAL A 17 -5.67 0.76 2.64
N VAL A 18 -5.47 0.20 1.44
CA VAL A 18 -6.54 -0.36 0.61
C VAL A 18 -6.15 -1.75 0.14
N ALA A 19 -7.14 -2.62 -0.02
CA ALA A 19 -6.95 -3.96 -0.57
C ALA A 19 -7.43 -4.04 -2.02
N GLU A 20 -6.76 -4.85 -2.84
CA GLU A 20 -7.21 -5.19 -4.20
C GLU A 20 -8.57 -5.90 -4.18
N ALA A 21 -9.52 -5.40 -4.97
CA ALA A 21 -10.89 -5.91 -4.97
C ALA A 21 -10.99 -7.35 -5.51
N GLU A 22 -10.10 -7.75 -6.42
CA GLU A 22 -10.08 -9.08 -7.03
C GLU A 22 -9.49 -10.16 -6.10
N ALA A 23 -8.72 -9.77 -5.08
CA ALA A 23 -8.16 -10.68 -4.08
C ALA A 23 -9.16 -11.06 -2.97
N GLY A 24 -10.41 -10.59 -3.08
CA GLY A 24 -11.39 -10.66 -2.00
C GLY A 24 -11.12 -9.56 -0.98
N ALA A 25 -12.19 -9.05 -0.37
CA ALA A 25 -12.12 -8.04 0.68
C ALA A 25 -11.13 -8.43 1.79
N TRP A 26 -10.76 -7.45 2.63
CA TRP A 26 -10.05 -7.70 3.89
C TRP A 26 -10.57 -8.99 4.51
N PRO A 27 -9.71 -10.00 4.73
CA PRO A 27 -10.19 -11.29 5.17
C PRO A 27 -10.94 -11.12 6.48
N GLU A 28 -12.17 -11.67 6.56
CA GLU A 28 -12.98 -11.62 7.79
C GLU A 28 -12.21 -12.24 8.98
N THR A 29 -11.27 -13.15 8.68
CA THR A 29 -10.35 -13.76 9.64
C THR A 29 -8.96 -13.92 9.02
N GLY A 30 -7.91 -13.46 9.73
CA GLY A 30 -6.51 -13.62 9.33
C GLY A 30 -5.84 -12.30 8.93
N SER A 31 -4.56 -12.37 8.60
CA SER A 31 -3.82 -11.23 8.04
C SER A 31 -4.01 -11.22 6.51
N PRO A 32 -4.34 -10.07 5.90
CA PRO A 32 -4.40 -9.98 4.44
C PRO A 32 -3.03 -10.22 3.84
N ASP A 33 -3.01 -10.79 2.64
CA ASP A 33 -1.78 -10.93 1.88
C ASP A 33 -1.20 -9.52 1.61
N PRO A 34 0.01 -9.21 2.09
CA PRO A 34 0.60 -7.90 1.85
C PRO A 34 0.76 -7.56 0.37
N HIS A 35 0.86 -8.56 -0.51
CA HIS A 35 0.92 -8.36 -1.96
C HIS A 35 -0.36 -7.77 -2.55
N HIS A 36 -1.49 -7.84 -1.84
CA HIS A 36 -2.76 -7.25 -2.26
C HIS A 36 -3.12 -5.99 -1.47
N LEU A 37 -2.21 -5.48 -0.63
CA LEU A 37 -2.41 -4.28 0.17
C LEU A 37 -1.54 -3.12 -0.31
N ILE A 38 -2.10 -1.91 -0.26
CA ILE A 38 -1.44 -0.69 -0.76
C ILE A 38 -1.53 0.42 0.28
N CYS A 39 -0.39 1.08 0.56
CA CYS A 39 -0.33 2.30 1.37
C CYS A 39 -0.72 3.52 0.54
N LEU A 40 -1.78 4.24 0.92
CA LEU A 40 -2.17 5.49 0.25
C LEU A 40 -1.26 6.69 0.61
N GLU A 41 -0.35 6.51 1.56
CA GLU A 41 0.61 7.53 2.00
C GLU A 41 2.01 7.31 1.41
N TYR A 42 2.17 6.26 0.58
CA TYR A 42 3.37 6.04 -0.23
C TYR A 42 3.59 7.22 -1.22
N GLY A 43 4.84 7.65 -1.39
CA GLY A 43 5.19 8.81 -2.24
C GLY A 43 4.97 10.19 -1.60
N ARG A 44 3.97 10.37 -0.72
CA ARG A 44 3.74 11.64 0.00
C ARG A 44 4.49 11.77 1.31
N GLY A 45 4.50 10.72 2.14
CA GLY A 45 5.09 10.75 3.49
C GLY A 45 5.90 9.51 3.85
N CYS A 46 5.74 8.43 3.10
CA CYS A 46 6.55 7.22 3.24
C CYS A 46 7.57 7.16 2.10
N THR A 47 8.84 7.40 2.41
CA THR A 47 9.97 7.40 1.45
C THR A 47 10.96 6.25 1.67
N GLY A 48 10.72 5.39 2.65
CA GLY A 48 11.61 4.27 2.96
C GLY A 48 11.59 3.23 1.84
N SER A 49 12.74 2.63 1.51
CA SER A 49 12.91 1.61 0.44
C SER A 49 12.12 0.31 0.68
N PHE A 50 11.59 0.14 1.89
CA PHE A 50 10.85 -1.02 2.32
C PHE A 50 9.73 -0.60 3.29
N CYS A 51 8.51 -1.09 3.07
CA CYS A 51 7.40 -0.81 3.97
C CYS A 51 7.36 -1.85 5.10
N PRO A 52 7.56 -1.47 6.38
CA PRO A 52 7.52 -2.44 7.48
C PRO A 52 6.11 -3.00 7.75
N VAL A 53 5.06 -2.28 7.35
CA VAL A 53 3.66 -2.71 7.50
C VAL A 53 3.35 -3.87 6.57
N PHE A 54 3.82 -3.76 5.33
CA PHE A 54 3.51 -4.74 4.28
C PHE A 54 4.65 -5.71 4.01
N GLN A 55 5.83 -5.48 4.59
CA GLN A 55 7.01 -6.28 4.33
C GLN A 55 7.36 -6.38 2.83
N LEU A 56 7.06 -5.31 2.09
CA LEU A 56 7.30 -5.24 0.64
C LEU A 56 8.30 -4.15 0.28
N PRO A 57 9.16 -4.39 -0.73
CA PRO A 57 9.93 -3.33 -1.37
C PRO A 57 9.02 -2.27 -1.98
N VAL A 58 9.53 -1.04 -2.02
CA VAL A 58 8.86 0.10 -2.62
C VAL A 58 8.37 -0.18 -4.05
N GLU A 59 9.18 -0.81 -4.88
CA GLU A 59 8.79 -1.08 -6.27
C GLU A 59 7.63 -2.07 -6.39
N GLN A 60 7.49 -2.99 -5.43
CA GLN A 60 6.33 -3.87 -5.40
C GLN A 60 5.08 -3.08 -4.96
N MET A 61 5.21 -2.22 -3.96
CA MET A 61 4.13 -1.34 -3.49
C MET A 61 3.61 -0.45 -4.63
N ARG A 62 4.52 0.14 -5.42
CA ARG A 62 4.19 0.96 -6.59
C ARG A 62 3.42 0.16 -7.64
N ARG A 63 3.90 -1.03 -8.01
CA ARG A 63 3.18 -1.90 -8.95
C ARG A 63 1.76 -2.21 -8.48
N ASN A 64 1.58 -2.55 -7.20
CA ASN A 64 0.27 -2.81 -6.63
C ASN A 64 -0.64 -1.57 -6.74
N TYR A 65 -0.12 -0.38 -6.42
CA TYR A 65 -0.86 0.89 -6.55
C TYR A 65 -1.29 1.16 -8.00
N GLU A 66 -0.40 0.95 -8.96
CA GLU A 66 -0.68 1.13 -10.40
C GLU A 66 -1.77 0.15 -10.87
N THR A 67 -1.68 -1.12 -10.48
CA THR A 67 -2.68 -2.16 -10.78
C THR A 67 -4.05 -1.80 -10.18
N LEU A 68 -4.09 -1.35 -8.94
CA LEU A 68 -5.33 -1.02 -8.24
C LEU A 68 -6.02 0.23 -8.80
N THR A 69 -5.25 1.30 -9.02
CA THR A 69 -5.80 2.61 -9.40
C THR A 69 -5.94 2.80 -10.90
N GLY A 70 -5.31 1.94 -11.70
CA GLY A 70 -5.17 2.13 -13.15
C GLY A 70 -4.35 3.37 -13.52
N ARG A 71 -3.68 4.00 -12.54
CA ARG A 71 -2.81 5.16 -12.72
C ARG A 71 -1.38 4.67 -12.65
N SER A 72 -0.67 4.68 -13.77
CA SER A 72 0.78 4.78 -13.76
C SER A 72 1.10 6.07 -13.02
N GLU A 73 1.86 6.05 -11.93
CA GLU A 73 2.45 7.31 -11.45
C GLU A 73 3.42 7.75 -12.55
N ASP A 74 2.93 8.61 -13.45
CA ASP A 74 3.71 9.27 -14.48
C ASP A 74 4.91 9.92 -13.78
N ARG A 75 6.05 9.28 -14.01
CA ARG A 75 7.42 9.78 -13.91
C ARG A 75 7.48 11.31 -13.90
N GLU A 76 7.46 11.90 -12.71
CA GLU A 76 7.85 13.30 -12.52
C GLU A 76 9.30 13.32 -12.04
N GLU A 77 10.21 13.12 -13.00
CA GLU A 77 11.59 13.60 -12.91
C GLU A 77 11.71 14.75 -13.90
N ALA A 78 11.72 15.97 -13.36
CA ALA A 78 12.08 17.20 -14.04
C ALA A 78 13.60 17.28 -14.27
#